data_AF-A0AAD1UG48-F1
#
_entry.id   AF-A0AAD1UG48-F1
#
_cell.length_a   1.000
_cell.length_b   1.000
_cell.length_c   1.000
_cell.angle_alpha   90.00
_cell.angle_beta   90.00
_cell.angle_gamma   90.00
#
_symmetry.space_group_name_H-M   'P 1'
#
loop_
_entity.id
_entity.type
_entity.pdbx_description
1 polymer ?
#
loop_
_entity_poly.entity_id
_entity_poly.type
_entity_poly.pdbx_seq_one_letter_code
_entity_poly.pdbx_strand_id
1 'polypeptide(L)'
;MTDHFTFREETIEKYYEEVYDLLMEMFDSLPICGLADKKYFITHGCISPELKRISKIDRFLEIPMDGIMCDLMWVDQINESDVKKYDFVKNRERGCSFYFGRKLT
;
A
#
# COMPACT_ATOMS: atom_id res chain seq x y z
N MET A 1 8.38 6.16 5.84
CA MET A 1 8.11 5.46 7.14
C MET A 1 9.38 5.05 7.86
N THR A 2 10.35 4.49 7.16
CA THR A 2 11.61 3.93 7.69
C THR A 2 12.48 4.92 8.45
N ASP A 3 12.36 6.21 8.13
CA ASP A 3 13.00 7.34 8.82
C ASP A 3 12.23 7.78 10.10
N HIS A 4 10.90 7.57 10.14
CA HIS A 4 10.09 7.91 11.32
C HIS A 4 10.13 6.81 12.39
N PHE A 5 10.26 5.55 11.95
CA PHE A 5 10.50 4.39 12.83
C PHE A 5 12.00 4.07 12.88
N THR A 6 12.36 2.91 13.42
CA THR A 6 13.75 2.56 13.75
C THR A 6 14.56 1.96 12.59
N PHE A 7 13.98 1.75 11.40
CA PHE A 7 14.67 1.00 10.34
C PHE A 7 15.91 1.71 9.81
N ARG A 8 15.86 3.04 9.63
CA ARG A 8 17.03 3.82 9.22
C ARG A 8 18.13 3.77 10.30
N GLU A 9 17.76 4.03 11.55
CA GLU A 9 18.69 3.99 12.69
C GLU A 9 19.35 2.61 12.82
N GLU A 10 18.57 1.54 12.75
CA GLU A 10 19.05 0.15 12.81
C GLU A 10 20.01 -0.18 11.67
N THR A 11 19.71 0.28 10.45
CA THR A 11 20.56 0.03 9.28
C THR A 11 21.90 0.73 9.42
N ILE A 12 21.90 1.98 9.90
CA ILE A 12 23.14 2.76 10.11
C ILE A 12 23.94 2.18 11.28
N GLU A 13 23.29 1.76 12.37
CA GLU A 13 23.98 1.15 13.53
C GLU A 13 24.65 -0.18 13.17
N LYS A 14 24.00 -1.01 12.35
CA LYS A 14 24.51 -2.34 11.97
C LYS A 14 25.41 -2.34 10.75
N TYR A 15 25.27 -1.35 9.88
CA TYR A 15 25.97 -1.27 8.60
C TYR A 15 26.50 0.15 8.35
N TYR A 16 25.90 0.88 7.42
CA TYR A 16 26.31 2.21 6.96
C TYR A 16 25.15 2.87 6.21
N GLU A 17 25.21 4.19 6.05
CA GLU A 17 24.14 4.99 5.41
C GLU A 17 23.90 4.56 3.97
N GLU A 18 24.95 4.17 3.24
CA GLU A 18 24.85 3.71 1.86
C GLU A 18 24.07 2.38 1.73
N VAL A 19 24.03 1.54 2.77
CA VAL A 19 23.13 0.36 2.76
C VAL A 19 21.68 0.80 2.83
N TYR A 20 21.38 1.80 3.66
CA TYR A 20 20.02 2.31 3.79
C TYR A 20 19.52 2.89 2.45
N ASP A 21 20.35 3.66 1.77
CA ASP A 21 20.02 4.24 0.46
C ASP A 21 19.76 3.14 -0.59
N LEU A 22 20.62 2.11 -0.65
CA LEU A 22 20.42 0.94 -1.51
C LEU A 22 19.13 0.17 -1.18
N LEU A 23 18.76 0.09 0.10
CA LEU A 23 17.51 -0.52 0.52
C LEU A 23 16.30 0.31 0.08
N MET A 24 16.39 1.65 0.08
CA MET A 24 15.31 2.51 -0.43
C MET A 24 15.11 2.30 -1.94
N GLU A 25 16.19 2.26 -2.73
CA GLU A 25 16.13 1.94 -4.16
C GLU A 25 15.54 0.54 -4.42
N MET A 26 15.86 -0.43 -3.55
CA MET A 26 15.32 -1.78 -3.62
C MET A 26 13.82 -1.81 -3.29
N PHE A 27 13.37 -1.03 -2.30
CA PHE A 27 11.94 -0.92 -1.96
C PHE A 27 11.13 -0.29 -3.08
N ASP A 28 11.64 0.75 -3.74
CA ASP A 28 11.03 1.35 -4.94
C ASP A 28 10.96 0.36 -6.12
N SER A 29 11.76 -0.70 -6.09
CA SER A 29 11.77 -1.74 -7.12
C SER A 29 10.80 -2.91 -6.83
N LEU A 30 10.21 -2.97 -5.64
CA LEU A 30 9.35 -4.10 -5.25
C LEU A 30 8.05 -4.15 -6.07
N PRO A 31 7.54 -5.35 -6.42
CA PRO A 31 6.21 -5.49 -6.99
C PRO A 31 5.13 -5.03 -6.00
N ILE A 32 4.19 -4.20 -6.47
CA ILE A 32 3.08 -3.67 -5.64
C ILE A 32 1.88 -4.61 -5.54
N CYS A 33 1.79 -5.63 -6.40
CA CYS A 33 0.70 -6.61 -6.41
C CYS A 33 1.09 -7.88 -7.17
N GLY A 34 0.32 -8.95 -6.99
CA GLY A 34 0.49 -10.22 -7.71
C GLY A 34 -0.84 -10.84 -8.15
N LEU A 35 -0.76 -11.75 -9.12
CA LEU A 35 -1.87 -12.59 -9.55
C LEU A 35 -1.48 -14.07 -9.39
N ALA A 36 -2.02 -14.73 -8.36
CA ALA A 36 -1.77 -16.15 -8.11
C ALA A 36 -2.84 -17.03 -8.74
N ASP A 37 -2.42 -18.13 -9.37
CA ASP A 37 -3.28 -19.10 -10.07
C ASP A 37 -4.28 -18.47 -11.08
N LYS A 38 -3.95 -17.29 -11.62
CA LYS A 38 -4.87 -16.48 -12.47
C LYS A 38 -6.23 -16.18 -11.82
N LYS A 39 -6.32 -16.27 -10.49
CA LYS A 39 -7.59 -16.17 -9.73
C LYS A 39 -7.50 -15.18 -8.57
N TYR A 40 -6.38 -15.17 -7.86
CA TYR A 40 -6.24 -14.40 -6.63
C TYR A 40 -5.40 -13.17 -6.88
N PHE A 41 -6.02 -12.00 -6.76
CA PHE A 41 -5.33 -10.73 -6.75
C PHE A 41 -4.78 -10.47 -5.36
N ILE A 42 -3.46 -10.26 -5.24
CA ILE A 42 -2.74 -10.12 -3.99
C ILE A 42 -2.13 -8.72 -3.92
N THR A 43 -2.37 -8.03 -2.82
CA THR A 43 -1.86 -6.69 -2.50
C THR A 43 -1.45 -6.66 -1.03
N HIS A 44 -0.70 -5.64 -0.61
CA HIS A 44 -0.37 -5.48 0.81
C HIS A 44 -1.60 -5.01 1.62
N GLY A 45 -2.29 -3.97 1.14
CA GLY A 45 -3.56 -3.50 1.68
C GLY A 45 -4.74 -4.21 1.01
N CYS A 46 -5.45 -3.50 0.14
CA CYS A 46 -6.58 -4.06 -0.61
C CYS A 46 -6.72 -3.41 -2.00
N ILE A 47 -7.93 -3.37 -2.57
CA ILE A 47 -8.21 -2.74 -3.85
C ILE A 47 -8.42 -1.23 -3.73
N SER A 48 -8.18 -0.51 -4.82
CA SER A 48 -8.43 0.94 -4.95
C SER A 48 -9.73 1.23 -5.69
N PRO A 49 -10.45 2.32 -5.40
CA PRO A 49 -11.54 2.81 -6.25
C PRO A 49 -11.07 3.23 -7.66
N GLU A 50 -9.78 3.49 -7.82
CA GLU A 50 -9.16 3.86 -9.11
C GLU A 50 -8.60 2.65 -9.89
N LEU A 51 -8.77 1.44 -9.35
CA LEU A 51 -8.22 0.21 -9.92
C LEU A 51 -8.85 -0.11 -11.30
N LYS A 52 -8.19 0.37 -12.35
CA LYS A 52 -8.55 0.08 -13.76
C LYS A 52 -7.52 -0.79 -14.46
N ARG A 53 -6.26 -0.34 -14.47
CA ARG A 53 -5.13 -1.04 -15.12
C ARG A 53 -3.85 -0.82 -14.33
N ILE A 54 -3.36 -1.87 -13.72
CA ILE A 54 -2.12 -1.87 -12.90
C ILE A 54 -0.89 -1.52 -13.74
N SER A 55 -0.88 -1.93 -15.03
CA SER A 55 0.25 -1.70 -15.94
C SER A 55 0.54 -0.23 -16.24
N LYS A 56 -0.28 0.71 -15.76
CA LYS A 56 -0.09 2.15 -15.92
C LYS A 56 0.48 2.84 -14.68
N ILE A 57 0.66 2.09 -13.58
CA ILE A 57 1.21 2.64 -12.35
C ILE A 57 2.72 2.75 -12.54
N ASP A 58 3.23 3.98 -12.46
CA ASP A 58 4.64 4.20 -12.23
C ASP A 58 4.92 3.87 -10.77
N ARG A 59 5.79 2.88 -10.52
CA ARG A 59 6.01 2.30 -9.19
C ARG A 59 7.43 2.51 -8.66
N PHE A 60 8.32 3.04 -9.49
CA PHE A 60 9.73 3.24 -9.13
C PHE A 60 9.92 4.60 -8.47
N LEU A 61 9.18 4.80 -7.37
CA LEU A 61 9.21 6.00 -6.55
C LEU A 61 8.67 5.69 -5.14
N GLU A 62 9.00 6.56 -4.19
CA GLU A 62 8.39 6.56 -2.85
C GLU A 62 6.86 6.59 -2.97
N ILE A 63 6.18 5.75 -2.19
CA ILE A 63 4.72 5.62 -2.23
C ILE A 63 4.07 6.99 -1.94
N PRO A 64 3.24 7.53 -2.86
CA PRO A 64 2.55 8.79 -2.63
C PRO A 64 1.55 8.73 -1.47
N MET A 65 1.16 9.90 -0.95
CA MET A 65 0.16 10.01 0.13
C MET A 65 -1.28 9.77 -0.34
N ASP A 66 -1.52 9.69 -1.66
CA ASP A 66 -2.81 9.42 -2.28
C ASP A 66 -2.67 8.64 -3.60
N GLY A 67 -3.82 8.30 -4.19
CA GLY A 67 -3.90 7.58 -5.46
C GLY A 67 -3.70 6.06 -5.35
N ILE A 68 -3.75 5.39 -6.49
CA ILE A 68 -3.80 3.93 -6.58
C ILE A 68 -2.63 3.20 -5.90
N MET A 69 -1.40 3.73 -5.93
CA MET A 69 -0.25 3.09 -5.29
C MET A 69 -0.35 3.18 -3.76
N CYS A 70 -0.82 4.31 -3.22
CA CYS A 70 -1.14 4.47 -1.81
C CYS A 70 -2.22 3.47 -1.39
N ASP A 71 -3.30 3.38 -2.17
CA ASP A 71 -4.43 2.52 -1.86
C ASP A 71 -4.06 1.02 -1.82
N LEU A 72 -3.30 0.53 -2.80
CA LEU A 72 -2.85 -0.87 -2.85
C LEU A 72 -2.01 -1.27 -1.64
N MET A 73 -1.36 -0.30 -0.98
CA MET A 73 -0.54 -0.53 0.21
C MET A 73 -1.31 -0.28 1.52
N TRP A 74 -2.28 0.62 1.55
CA TRP A 74 -2.83 1.16 2.80
C TRP A 74 -4.35 1.03 2.97
N VAL A 75 -5.08 0.43 2.04
CA VAL A 75 -6.51 0.16 2.25
C VAL A 75 -6.71 -0.91 3.32
N ASP A 76 -7.56 -0.63 4.31
CA ASP A 76 -7.99 -1.58 5.34
C ASP A 76 -9.43 -2.08 5.04
N GLN A 77 -9.84 -3.19 5.63
CA GLN A 77 -11.24 -3.63 5.57
C GLN A 77 -12.10 -2.81 6.53
N ILE A 78 -13.30 -2.42 6.10
CA ILE A 78 -14.28 -1.82 7.01
C ILE A 78 -14.81 -2.88 7.98
N ASN A 79 -15.24 -2.44 9.16
CA ASN A 79 -15.86 -3.30 10.17
C ASN A 79 -17.02 -4.12 9.58
N GLU A 80 -17.15 -5.37 10.03
CA GLU A 80 -18.13 -6.34 9.53
C GLU A 80 -19.58 -5.81 9.58
N SER A 81 -19.92 -5.00 10.58
CA SER A 81 -21.24 -4.38 10.74
C SER A 81 -21.61 -3.41 9.60
N ASP A 82 -20.61 -2.84 8.94
CA ASP A 82 -20.76 -1.79 7.93
C ASP A 82 -20.29 -2.22 6.54
N VAL A 83 -19.73 -3.42 6.40
CA VAL A 83 -19.19 -3.96 5.13
C VAL A 83 -20.22 -3.96 4.00
N LYS A 84 -21.51 -4.12 4.30
CA LYS A 84 -22.58 -4.11 3.30
C LYS A 84 -23.17 -2.73 3.01
N LYS A 85 -22.74 -1.69 3.73
CA LYS A 85 -23.31 -0.34 3.65
C LYS A 85 -22.52 0.58 2.72
N TYR A 86 -21.20 0.40 2.66
CA TYR A 86 -20.29 1.29 1.94
C TYR A 86 -19.33 0.49 1.07
N ASP A 87 -18.89 1.08 -0.05
CA ASP A 87 -17.84 0.53 -0.90
C ASP A 87 -16.46 1.06 -0.47
N PHE A 88 -16.29 2.38 -0.44
CA PHE A 88 -15.06 3.03 0.03
C PHE A 88 -15.39 4.19 0.96
N VAL A 89 -14.72 4.24 2.11
CA VAL A 89 -14.85 5.31 3.12
C VAL A 89 -13.45 5.80 3.48
N LYS A 90 -13.25 7.10 3.72
CA LYS A 90 -11.92 7.61 4.09
C LYS A 90 -11.39 6.95 5.36
N ASN A 91 -10.15 6.48 5.32
CA ASN A 91 -9.50 5.83 6.44
C ASN A 91 -8.86 6.87 7.37
N ARG A 92 -9.55 7.17 8.47
CA ARG A 92 -9.09 8.18 9.44
C ARG A 92 -7.95 7.69 10.31
N GLU A 93 -7.83 6.38 10.53
CA GLU A 93 -6.78 5.80 11.36
C GLU A 93 -5.43 5.83 10.64
N ARG A 94 -5.42 5.56 9.33
CA ARG A 94 -4.21 5.67 8.50
C ARG A 94 -3.88 7.11 8.11
N GLY A 95 -4.88 7.99 8.08
CA GLY A 95 -4.72 9.38 7.62
C GLY A 95 -4.53 9.53 6.10
N CYS A 96 -4.50 8.41 5.37
CA CYS A 96 -4.48 8.30 3.92
C CYS A 96 -5.42 7.15 3.49
N SER A 97 -5.60 6.96 2.17
CA SER A 97 -6.33 5.79 1.65
C SER A 97 -7.79 5.65 2.17
N PHE A 98 -8.32 4.43 2.17
CA PHE A 98 -9.73 4.09 2.42
C PHE A 98 -9.91 2.84 3.29
N TYR A 99 -11.06 2.74 3.93
CA TYR A 99 -11.67 1.47 4.32
C TYR A 99 -12.47 0.94 3.14
N PHE A 100 -12.32 -0.34 2.84
CA PHE A 100 -13.05 -1.05 1.79
C PHE A 100 -14.16 -1.92 2.37
N GLY A 101 -15.35 -1.81 1.78
CA GLY A 101 -16.50 -2.69 1.98
C GLY A 101 -17.07 -3.16 0.64
N ARG A 102 -18.15 -3.93 0.69
CA ARG A 102 -18.89 -4.39 -0.48
C ARG A 102 -20.36 -4.06 -0.30
N LYS A 103 -20.76 -2.89 -0.74
CA LYS A 103 -22.18 -2.54 -0.78
C LYS A 103 -22.88 -3.48 -1.77
N LEU A 104 -23.89 -4.19 -1.28
CA LEU A 104 -24.73 -5.01 -2.15
C LEU A 104 -25.61 -4.04 -2.96
N THR A 105 -25.38 -4.00 -4.27
CA THR A 105 -26.24 -3.31 -5.24
C THR A 105 -27.34 -4.24 -5.72
#